data_AF-A0A8S1A5Z0-F1
#
_entry.id   AF-A0A8S1A5Z0-F1
#
_cell.length_a   1.000
_cell.length_b   1.000
_cell.length_c   1.000
_cell.angle_alpha   90.00
_cell.angle_beta   90.00
_cell.angle_gamma   90.00
#
_symmetry.space_group_name_H-M   'P 1'
#
loop_
_entity.id
_entity.type
_entity.pdbx_description
1 polymer ?
#
loop_
_entity_poly.entity_id
_entity_poly.type
_entity_poly.pdbx_seq_one_letter_code
_entity_poly.pdbx_strand_id
1 'polypeptide(L)'
;MAVRAIRGYRTVSTEVACALAGTPPWDLEVEVLAEVYRRVADSRAETGFRPPPEDVRDWREAARRATMARWSFRLETPRAGFAAVEALQPVIAE
;
A
#
# COMPACT_ATOMS: atom_id res chain seq x y z
N MET A 1 10.66 -9.51 24.44
CA MET A 1 10.11 -8.60 23.41
C MET A 1 9.38 -9.34 22.30
N ALA A 2 9.98 -10.38 21.71
CA ALA A 2 9.36 -11.20 20.65
C ALA A 2 7.93 -11.69 20.97
N VAL A 3 7.66 -12.21 22.18
CA VAL A 3 6.31 -12.69 22.56
C VAL A 3 5.27 -11.58 22.62
N ARG A 4 5.65 -10.36 23.03
CA ARG A 4 4.74 -9.19 23.01
C ARG A 4 4.54 -8.65 21.61
N ALA A 5 5.59 -8.65 20.78
CA ALA A 5 5.48 -8.32 19.36
C ALA A 5 4.56 -9.31 18.62
N ILE A 6 4.74 -10.61 18.83
CA ILE A 6 3.90 -11.68 18.25
C ILE A 6 2.44 -11.56 18.73
N ARG A 7 2.20 -11.29 20.02
CA ARG A 7 0.84 -11.03 20.53
C ARG A 7 0.25 -9.73 19.99
N GLY A 8 1.07 -8.70 19.83
CA GLY A 8 0.73 -7.46 19.14
C GLY A 8 0.24 -7.74 17.74
N TYR A 9 1.03 -8.42 16.90
CA TYR A 9 0.62 -8.86 15.56
C TYR A 9 -0.65 -9.73 15.52
N ARG A 10 -0.98 -10.43 16.62
CA ARG A 10 -2.21 -11.22 16.72
C ARG A 10 -3.45 -10.37 17.06
N THR A 11 -3.27 -9.23 17.74
CA THR A 11 -4.36 -8.34 18.19
C THR A 11 -4.44 -7.02 17.42
N VAL A 12 -3.37 -6.67 16.71
CA VAL A 12 -3.21 -5.47 15.89
C VAL A 12 -3.48 -5.89 14.45
N SER A 13 -4.37 -5.18 13.75
CA SER A 13 -4.61 -5.47 12.33
C SER A 13 -3.30 -5.35 11.56
N THR A 14 -3.11 -6.19 10.54
CA THR A 14 -1.93 -6.14 9.66
C THR A 14 -1.64 -4.73 9.18
N GLU A 15 -2.69 -3.94 8.94
CA GLU A 15 -2.60 -2.53 8.55
C GLU A 15 -1.92 -1.64 9.60
N VAL A 16 -2.26 -1.77 10.89
CA VAL A 16 -1.65 -1.00 11.98
C VAL A 16 -0.19 -1.41 12.20
N ALA A 17 0.12 -2.70 12.07
CA ALA A 17 1.50 -3.18 12.18
C ALA A 17 2.39 -2.65 11.05
N CYS A 18 1.86 -2.62 9.82
CA CYS A 18 2.52 -2.03 8.65
C CYS A 18 2.72 -0.52 8.80
N ALA A 19 1.70 0.21 9.27
CA ALA A 19 1.81 1.63 9.59
C ALA A 19 2.92 1.92 10.61
N LEU A 20 2.97 1.17 11.72
CA LEU A 20 4.03 1.30 12.73
C LEU A 20 5.43 0.97 12.18
N ALA A 21 5.51 0.06 11.21
CA ALA A 21 6.75 -0.30 10.54
C ALA A 21 7.16 0.70 9.44
N GLY A 22 6.34 1.71 9.14
CA GLY A 22 6.57 2.65 8.04
C GLY A 22 6.58 1.98 6.66
N THR A 23 5.99 0.80 6.53
CA THR A 23 5.96 0.02 5.30
C THR A 23 4.53 -0.35 4.95
N PRO A 24 4.09 -0.19 3.69
CA PRO A 24 2.74 -0.57 3.32
C PRO A 24 2.53 -2.09 3.44
N PRO A 25 1.29 -2.54 3.72
CA PRO A 25 0.91 -3.94 3.60
C PRO A 25 1.31 -4.55 2.25
N TRP A 26 1.76 -5.81 2.26
CA TRP A 26 2.28 -6.47 1.05
C TRP A 26 1.23 -6.61 -0.07
N ASP A 27 -0.06 -6.76 0.29
CA ASP A 27 -1.17 -6.75 -0.65
C ASP A 27 -1.20 -5.47 -1.49
N LEU A 28 -0.90 -4.32 -0.88
CA LEU A 28 -0.83 -3.02 -1.56
C LEU A 28 0.35 -2.94 -2.53
N GLU A 29 1.53 -3.44 -2.13
CA GLU A 29 2.70 -3.49 -3.02
C GLU A 29 2.46 -4.41 -4.23
N VAL A 30 1.73 -5.50 -4.04
CA VAL A 30 1.34 -6.40 -5.14
C VAL A 30 0.40 -5.70 -6.12
N GLU A 31 -0.56 -4.90 -5.64
CA GLU A 31 -1.45 -4.12 -6.51
C GLU A 31 -0.67 -3.12 -7.39
N VAL A 32 0.30 -2.41 -6.79
CA VAL A 32 1.19 -1.48 -7.52
C VAL A 32 1.98 -2.22 -8.60
N LEU A 33 2.59 -3.36 -8.26
CA LEU A 33 3.36 -4.16 -9.21
C LEU A 33 2.49 -4.70 -10.35
N ALA A 34 1.27 -5.16 -10.04
CA ALA A 34 0.34 -5.68 -11.04
C ALA A 34 -0.15 -4.60 -12.02
N GLU A 35 -0.44 -3.39 -11.53
CA GLU A 35 -0.81 -2.25 -12.38
C GLU A 35 0.33 -1.85 -13.31
N VAL A 36 1.55 -1.69 -12.77
CA VAL A 36 2.73 -1.32 -13.58
C VAL A 36 3.04 -2.39 -14.62
N TYR A 37 2.95 -3.67 -14.25
CA TYR A 37 3.15 -4.77 -15.18
C TYR A 37 2.13 -4.71 -16.33
N ARG A 38 0.84 -4.53 -16.03
CA ARG A 38 -0.21 -4.42 -17.06
C ARG A 38 0.08 -3.27 -18.02
N ARG A 39 0.35 -2.06 -17.51
CA ARG A 39 0.67 -0.91 -18.38
C ARG A 39 1.89 -1.12 -19.26
N VAL A 40 2.93 -1.75 -18.72
CA VAL A 40 4.13 -2.09 -19.51
C VAL A 40 3.79 -3.12 -20.59
N ALA A 41 2.96 -4.12 -20.28
CA ALA A 41 2.53 -5.12 -21.24
C ALA A 41 1.67 -4.51 -22.35
N ASP A 42 0.69 -3.68 -21.99
CA ASP A 42 -0.22 -3.00 -22.92
C ASP A 42 0.55 -2.05 -23.85
N SER A 43 1.42 -1.19 -23.29
CA SER A 43 2.25 -0.28 -24.07
C SER A 43 3.19 -1.00 -25.04
N ARG A 44 3.74 -2.16 -24.63
CA ARG A 44 4.54 -3.02 -25.51
C ARG A 44 3.70 -3.67 -26.60
N ALA A 45 2.48 -4.09 -26.29
CA ALA A 45 1.58 -4.68 -27.28
C ALA A 45 1.16 -3.66 -28.35
N GLU A 46 0.96 -2.40 -27.96
CA GLU A 46 0.57 -1.31 -28.86
C GLU A 46 1.73 -0.78 -29.70
N THR A 47 2.86 -0.48 -29.06
CA THR A 47 3.99 0.20 -29.73
C THR A 47 5.04 -0.78 -30.26
N GLY A 48 5.07 -2.03 -29.76
CA GLY A 48 6.12 -3.01 -30.05
C GLY A 48 7.45 -2.74 -29.34
N PHE A 49 7.60 -1.60 -28.68
CA PHE A 49 8.81 -1.20 -27.99
C PHE A 49 8.64 -1.22 -26.47
N ARG A 50 9.77 -1.34 -25.76
CA ARG A 50 9.79 -1.18 -24.31
C ARG A 50 9.47 0.28 -23.96
N PRO A 51 8.51 0.54 -23.06
CA PRO A 51 8.21 1.91 -22.64
C PRO A 51 9.44 2.53 -21.96
N PRO A 52 9.64 3.85 -22.16
CA PRO A 52 10.69 4.61 -21.52
C PRO A 52 10.69 4.45 -19.98
N PRO A 53 11.87 4.45 -19.33
CA PRO A 53 11.97 4.32 -17.88
C PRO A 53 11.19 5.40 -17.10
N GLU A 54 11.10 6.61 -17.65
CA GLU A 54 10.33 7.73 -17.11
C GLU A 54 8.83 7.42 -17.03
N ASP A 55 8.23 6.91 -18.10
CA ASP A 55 6.82 6.53 -18.12
C ASP A 55 6.52 5.43 -17.09
N VAL A 56 7.42 4.45 -16.96
CA VAL A 56 7.29 3.38 -15.96
C VAL A 56 7.38 3.93 -14.54
N ARG A 57 8.23 4.94 -14.29
CA ARG A 57 8.31 5.62 -12.99
C ARG A 57 7.01 6.36 -12.70
N ASP A 58 6.49 7.11 -13.65
CA ASP A 58 5.24 7.87 -13.51
C ASP A 58 4.06 6.94 -13.23
N TRP A 59 3.98 5.81 -13.94
CA TRP A 59 2.96 4.79 -13.69
C TRP A 59 3.09 4.17 -12.30
N ARG A 60 4.32 3.92 -11.85
CA ARG A 60 4.57 3.39 -10.51
C ARG A 60 4.16 4.38 -9.42
N GLU A 61 4.48 5.65 -9.59
CA GLU A 61 4.07 6.72 -8.66
C GLU A 61 2.55 6.92 -8.65
N ALA A 62 1.91 6.88 -9.81
CA ALA A 62 0.44 6.94 -9.92
C ALA A 62 -0.23 5.74 -9.23
N ALA A 63 0.25 4.53 -9.49
CA ALA A 63 -0.25 3.31 -8.84
C ALA A 63 -0.05 3.37 -7.33
N ARG A 64 1.12 3.84 -6.86
CA ARG A 64 1.40 4.04 -5.44
C ARG A 64 0.44 5.02 -4.80
N ARG A 65 0.20 6.18 -5.42
CA ARG A 65 -0.77 7.19 -4.93
C ARG A 65 -2.18 6.63 -4.84
N ALA A 66 -2.65 5.93 -5.87
CA ALA A 66 -3.98 5.32 -5.89
C ALA A 66 -4.13 4.25 -4.78
N THR A 67 -3.08 3.47 -4.56
CA THR A 67 -3.05 2.43 -3.53
C THR A 67 -3.04 3.03 -2.13
N MET A 68 -2.26 4.10 -1.90
CA MET A 68 -2.25 4.83 -0.63
C MET A 68 -3.60 5.49 -0.34
N ALA A 69 -4.23 6.13 -1.33
CA ALA A 69 -5.56 6.72 -1.15
C ALA A 69 -6.61 5.66 -0.78
N ARG A 70 -6.56 4.47 -1.42
CA ARG A 70 -7.41 3.34 -1.09
C ARG A 70 -7.15 2.82 0.32
N TRP A 71 -5.90 2.76 0.73
CA TRP A 71 -5.52 2.34 2.07
C TRP A 71 -5.99 3.31 3.15
N SER A 72 -5.81 4.61 2.95
CA SER A 72 -6.38 5.64 3.82
C SER A 72 -7.89 5.47 3.99
N PHE A 73 -8.62 5.22 2.89
CA PHE A 73 -10.05 4.94 2.94
C PHE A 73 -10.40 3.65 3.73
N ARG A 74 -9.59 2.59 3.60
CA ARG A 74 -9.77 1.36 4.41
C ARG A 74 -9.56 1.63 5.90
N LEU A 75 -8.57 2.45 6.24
CA LEU A 75 -8.28 2.84 7.62
C LEU A 75 -9.42 3.70 8.21
N GLU A 76 -10.06 4.56 7.42
CA GLU A 76 -11.24 5.33 7.85
C GLU A 76 -12.49 4.46 8.09
N THR A 77 -12.51 3.21 7.62
CA THR A 77 -13.62 2.26 7.81
C THR A 77 -13.15 0.95 8.46
N PRO A 78 -12.67 0.96 9.73
CA PRO A 78 -12.14 -0.24 10.36
C PRO A 78 -13.25 -1.29 10.57
N ARG A 79 -13.00 -2.55 10.18
CA ARG A 79 -13.86 -3.68 10.58
C ARG A 79 -13.54 -4.21 11.98
N ALA A 80 -12.38 -3.86 12.54
CA ALA A 80 -11.95 -4.14 13.91
C ALA A 80 -10.77 -3.21 14.28
N GLY A 81 -10.48 -3.02 15.56
CA GLY A 81 -9.29 -2.28 16.02
C GLY A 81 -9.43 -0.75 16.05
N PHE A 82 -10.66 -0.23 16.22
CA PHE A 82 -10.99 1.21 16.23
C PHE A 82 -10.05 2.07 17.09
N ALA A 83 -9.74 1.65 18.33
CA ALA A 83 -8.87 2.41 19.23
C ALA A 83 -7.42 2.58 18.72
N ALA A 84 -6.91 1.64 17.92
CA ALA A 84 -5.58 1.72 17.35
C ALA A 84 -5.55 2.59 16.07
N VAL A 85 -6.65 2.58 15.30
CA VAL A 85 -6.82 3.44 14.14
C VAL A 85 -6.97 4.91 14.56
N GLU A 86 -7.81 5.20 15.57
CA GLU A 86 -7.95 6.55 16.13
C GLU A 86 -6.61 7.10 16.64
N ALA A 87 -5.80 6.26 17.28
CA ALA A 87 -4.47 6.66 17.77
C ALA A 87 -3.46 6.94 16.64
N LEU A 88 -3.63 6.33 15.46
CA LEU A 88 -2.75 6.51 14.31
C LEU A 88 -3.21 7.61 13.35
N GLN A 89 -4.49 7.95 13.32
CA GLN A 89 -5.06 8.95 12.44
C GLN A 89 -4.30 10.29 12.41
N PRO A 90 -3.84 10.87 13.55
CA PRO A 90 -3.09 12.13 13.52
C PRO A 90 -1.70 12.02 12.87
N VAL A 91 -1.09 10.84 12.82
CA VAL A 91 0.25 10.62 12.23
C VAL A 91 0.19 10.40 10.72
N ILE A 92 -0.97 10.00 10.20
CA ILE A 92 -1.20 9.72 8.77
C ILE A 92 -1.70 11.00 8.03
N ALA A 93 -2.23 11.98 8.77
CA ALA A 93 -2.77 13.23 8.24
C ALA A 93 -1.72 14.36 8.04
N GLU A 94 -0.46 14.13 8.42
CA GLU A 94 0.70 15.01 8.12
C GLU A 94 1.47 14.51 6.90
#